data_AF-A0ABD6EM69-F1
#
_entry.id   AF-A0ABD6EM69-F1
#
_cell.length_a   1.000
_cell.length_b   1.000
_cell.length_c   1.000
_cell.angle_alpha   90.00
_cell.angle_beta   90.00
_cell.angle_gamma   90.00
#
_symmetry.space_group_name_H-M   'P 1'
#
loop_
_entity.id
_entity.type
_entity.pdbx_description
1 polymer ?
#
loop_
_entity_poly.entity_id
_entity_poly.type
_entity_poly.pdbx_seq_one_letter_code
_entity_poly.pdbx_strand_id
1 'polypeptide(L)'
;SVSLLAPPEIEGDISTTPSNHDDDSTQNCQQNTPSLDPPAYNTRARRRVAKANTITAVITKLLLAVFGCQSHQPRLCNTPTNTTVWDTEVALLGRRHVAFRAAQCQNLTRTVCTESYLRLSMAVTFDETIIRSVATTLCQQINGTKQWKNSKLVEIEEGHWKTKNTTHYAIGWWGEKCYTTSNLFVKEGTISVTDRDELLTDLSSTENCRVNDGKCVTKEKTIIWNATTIQRTCSYRNVGIFRAFVTERNVVLGDLQATFIFAETSERDQTNFAICQENGTRMERMENEYVLKFFTETGN
;
A
#
# COMPACT_ATOMS: atom_id res chain seq x y z
N SER A 1 21.74 12.67 1.98
CA SER A 1 20.67 13.13 2.90
C SER A 1 19.64 13.93 2.13
N VAL A 2 18.64 13.25 1.57
CA VAL A 2 17.38 13.86 1.13
C VAL A 2 16.30 12.83 1.47
N SER A 3 15.39 13.17 2.38
CA SER A 3 14.24 12.34 2.72
C SER A 3 13.11 12.68 1.75
N LEU A 4 12.49 11.67 1.15
CA LEU A 4 11.22 11.82 0.43
C LEU A 4 10.11 11.25 1.31
N LEU A 5 9.18 12.12 1.69
CA LEU A 5 8.04 11.79 2.55
C LEU A 5 7.01 10.94 1.80
N ALA A 6 6.36 10.03 2.53
CA ALA A 6 5.16 9.34 2.05
C ALA A 6 3.95 10.30 2.05
N PRO A 7 2.95 10.09 1.16
CA PRO A 7 1.70 10.82 1.21
C PRO A 7 0.83 10.36 2.41
N PRO A 8 -0.08 11.23 2.92
CA PRO A 8 -0.82 10.96 4.15
C PRO A 8 -1.98 9.97 3.97
N GLU A 9 -2.21 9.15 4.99
CA GLU A 9 -3.45 8.40 5.16
C GLU A 9 -4.60 9.35 5.53
N ILE A 10 -5.78 9.12 4.95
CA ILE A 10 -7.00 9.85 5.30
C ILE A 10 -7.90 8.90 6.10
N GLU A 11 -7.83 8.99 7.42
CA GLU A 11 -8.92 8.55 8.31
C GLU A 11 -9.79 9.76 8.67
N GLY A 12 -11.11 9.56 8.73
CA GLY A 12 -12.09 10.62 8.92
C GLY A 12 -13.39 10.11 9.50
N ASP A 13 -13.41 9.85 10.80
CA ASP A 13 -14.64 9.61 11.57
C ASP A 13 -15.48 10.90 11.68
N ILE A 14 -16.80 10.74 11.61
CA ILE A 14 -17.76 11.86 11.66
C ILE A 14 -18.42 11.94 13.04
N SER A 15 -18.21 13.04 13.78
CA SER A 15 -19.10 13.40 14.90
C SER A 15 -19.19 14.91 15.21
N THR A 16 -20.38 15.44 14.95
CA THR A 16 -21.16 16.47 15.66
C THR A 16 -20.57 17.79 16.23
N THR A 17 -20.83 18.89 15.50
CA THR A 17 -21.42 20.19 15.94
C THR A 17 -20.57 21.14 16.86
N PRO A 18 -20.98 22.41 17.15
CA PRO A 18 -20.39 23.56 16.44
C PRO A 18 -19.93 24.75 17.32
N SER A 19 -19.09 25.66 16.77
CA SER A 19 -18.90 27.01 17.35
C SER A 19 -18.51 28.06 16.31
N ASN A 20 -18.97 29.31 16.51
CA ASN A 20 -18.77 30.46 15.64
C ASN A 20 -17.42 31.16 15.90
N HIS A 21 -16.77 31.74 14.88
CA HIS A 21 -16.67 33.20 14.63
C HIS A 21 -15.70 33.50 13.46
N ASP A 22 -16.07 34.51 12.66
CA ASP A 22 -15.38 35.38 11.69
C ASP A 22 -13.81 35.49 11.78
N ASP A 23 -13.03 35.87 10.74
CA ASP A 23 -13.36 36.73 9.59
C ASP A 23 -12.36 36.65 8.39
N ASP A 24 -12.74 37.27 7.27
CA ASP A 24 -11.97 37.90 6.15
C ASP A 24 -11.35 37.14 4.91
N SER A 25 -11.80 37.59 3.72
CA SER A 25 -11.16 37.59 2.37
C SER A 25 -10.79 36.26 1.63
N THR A 26 -10.92 36.08 0.30
CA THR A 26 -11.51 36.89 -0.82
C THR A 26 -11.79 36.02 -2.06
N GLN A 27 -12.81 36.38 -2.88
CA GLN A 27 -13.03 36.00 -4.31
C GLN A 27 -13.24 34.50 -4.64
N ASN A 28 -13.94 34.03 -5.70
CA ASN A 28 -14.93 34.54 -6.67
C ASN A 28 -15.49 33.27 -7.38
N CYS A 29 -16.75 33.08 -7.79
CA CYS A 29 -18.00 33.87 -7.72
C CYS A 29 -19.21 32.91 -7.68
N GLN A 30 -20.40 33.44 -7.38
CA GLN A 30 -21.71 32.80 -7.64
C GLN A 30 -22.29 33.31 -9.00
N GLN A 31 -23.44 32.90 -9.56
CA GLN A 31 -24.72 32.40 -9.01
C GLN A 31 -25.48 31.54 -10.04
N ASN A 32 -26.41 30.72 -9.54
CA ASN A 32 -27.70 30.45 -10.21
C ASN A 32 -28.74 30.08 -9.14
N THR A 33 -29.88 30.76 -9.14
CA THR A 33 -31.05 30.46 -8.28
C THR A 33 -32.33 30.56 -9.11
N PRO A 34 -33.25 29.58 -9.03
CA PRO A 34 -34.57 29.69 -9.66
C PRO A 34 -35.68 30.12 -8.68
N SER A 35 -36.58 30.97 -9.18
CA SER A 35 -38.05 30.94 -9.01
C SER A 35 -38.68 30.68 -7.62
N LEU A 36 -39.41 31.68 -7.10
CA LEU A 36 -40.81 31.54 -6.63
C LEU A 36 -41.48 32.91 -6.37
N ASP A 37 -42.78 33.03 -6.67
CA ASP A 37 -43.56 34.28 -6.59
C ASP A 37 -44.00 34.68 -5.16
N PRO A 38 -44.21 35.98 -4.87
CA PRO A 38 -44.91 36.45 -3.68
C PRO A 38 -46.34 36.96 -3.99
N PRO A 39 -47.35 36.66 -3.15
CA PRO A 39 -48.64 37.34 -3.21
C PRO A 39 -48.68 38.65 -2.40
N ALA A 40 -49.24 39.66 -3.05
CA ALA A 40 -49.75 40.96 -2.59
C ALA A 40 -49.79 41.31 -1.08
N TYR A 41 -49.30 42.52 -0.74
CA TYR A 41 -50.15 43.48 -0.02
C TYR A 41 -49.88 44.98 -0.30
N ASN A 42 -51.00 45.70 -0.40
CA ASN A 42 -51.28 47.14 -0.33
C ASN A 42 -50.60 48.20 -1.25
N THR A 43 -51.49 48.89 -1.98
CA THR A 43 -51.25 50.01 -2.89
C THR A 43 -51.47 51.38 -2.24
N ARG A 44 -50.38 52.14 -2.01
CA ARG A 44 -50.44 53.61 -1.85
C ARG A 44 -49.09 54.29 -2.18
N ALA A 45 -48.38 53.86 -3.22
CA ALA A 45 -48.73 54.09 -4.63
C ALA A 45 -48.91 55.58 -5.01
N ARG A 46 -48.05 56.03 -5.94
CA ARG A 46 -48.32 57.05 -6.97
C ARG A 46 -48.57 58.50 -6.51
N ARG A 47 -47.46 59.27 -6.37
CA ARG A 47 -47.36 60.67 -6.92
C ARG A 47 -45.97 61.33 -6.86
N ARG A 48 -44.99 60.82 -6.09
CA ARG A 48 -43.64 61.44 -5.99
C ARG A 48 -42.51 60.77 -6.80
N VAL A 49 -42.77 59.70 -7.53
CA VAL A 49 -41.72 58.91 -8.25
C VAL A 49 -41.53 59.37 -9.71
N ALA A 50 -42.50 60.09 -10.29
CA ALA A 50 -42.51 60.42 -11.74
C ALA A 50 -41.41 61.39 -12.22
N LYS A 51 -40.70 62.09 -11.33
CA LYS A 51 -39.57 62.98 -11.69
C LYS A 51 -38.18 62.42 -11.39
N ALA A 52 -38.06 61.32 -10.64
CA ALA A 52 -36.77 60.65 -10.43
C ALA A 52 -36.41 59.76 -11.64
N ASN A 53 -37.40 59.10 -12.23
CA ASN A 53 -37.19 58.05 -13.25
C ASN A 53 -36.57 58.55 -14.57
N THR A 54 -36.63 59.84 -14.89
CA THR A 54 -36.05 60.39 -16.12
C THR A 54 -34.54 60.58 -16.03
N ILE A 55 -34.01 60.92 -14.84
CA ILE A 55 -32.57 61.18 -14.65
C ILE A 55 -31.80 59.85 -14.55
N THR A 56 -32.34 58.88 -13.81
CA THR A 56 -31.73 57.54 -13.69
C THR A 56 -31.62 56.85 -15.06
N ALA A 57 -32.66 56.91 -15.89
CA ALA A 57 -32.68 56.26 -17.21
C ALA A 57 -31.63 56.83 -18.20
N VAL A 58 -31.29 58.12 -18.09
CA VAL A 58 -30.25 58.75 -18.92
C VAL A 58 -28.85 58.33 -18.44
N ILE A 59 -28.62 58.29 -17.12
CA ILE A 59 -27.33 57.89 -16.55
C ILE A 59 -27.04 56.40 -16.83
N THR A 60 -28.03 55.51 -16.69
CA THR A 60 -27.86 54.08 -17.01
C THR A 60 -27.56 53.85 -18.49
N LYS A 61 -28.18 54.63 -19.41
CA LYS A 61 -27.85 54.54 -20.84
C LYS A 61 -26.47 55.09 -21.20
N LEU A 62 -25.96 56.13 -20.51
CA LEU A 62 -24.60 56.61 -20.71
C LEU A 62 -23.55 55.60 -20.21
N LEU A 63 -23.78 54.99 -19.04
CA LEU A 63 -22.83 54.00 -18.49
C LEU A 63 -22.75 52.73 -19.34
N LEU A 64 -23.88 52.26 -19.89
CA LEU A 64 -23.91 51.11 -20.83
C LEU A 64 -23.25 51.40 -22.19
N ALA A 65 -22.99 52.66 -22.54
CA ALA A 65 -22.28 53.04 -23.76
C ALA A 65 -20.75 53.19 -23.55
N VAL A 66 -20.31 53.43 -22.30
CA VAL A 66 -18.88 53.57 -21.95
C VAL A 66 -18.26 52.22 -21.59
N PHE A 67 -19.00 51.34 -20.91
CA PHE A 67 -18.58 49.96 -20.68
C PHE A 67 -19.04 49.07 -21.83
N GLY A 68 -18.21 49.00 -22.87
CA GLY A 68 -18.41 48.17 -24.06
C GLY A 68 -18.32 46.66 -23.78
N CYS A 69 -19.26 46.12 -23.01
CA CYS A 69 -19.55 44.69 -22.98
C CYS A 69 -20.22 44.30 -24.30
N GLN A 70 -19.41 44.18 -25.36
CA GLN A 70 -19.83 43.50 -26.58
C GLN A 70 -20.19 42.07 -26.22
N SER A 71 -21.49 41.77 -26.27
CA SER A 71 -22.01 40.41 -26.17
C SER A 71 -21.41 39.59 -27.30
N HIS A 72 -20.31 38.87 -27.02
CA HIS A 72 -19.81 37.86 -27.93
C HIS A 72 -20.93 36.83 -28.14
N GLN A 73 -21.36 36.69 -29.39
CA GLN A 73 -22.27 35.60 -29.75
C GLN A 73 -21.67 34.28 -29.27
N PRO A 74 -22.49 33.33 -28.77
CA PRO A 74 -21.99 32.03 -28.37
C PRO A 74 -21.28 31.40 -29.55
N ARG A 75 -19.96 31.21 -29.43
CA ARG A 75 -19.20 30.50 -30.44
C ARG A 75 -19.74 29.07 -30.49
N LEU A 76 -20.14 28.62 -31.67
CA LEU A 76 -20.36 27.20 -31.92
C LEU A 76 -19.06 26.47 -31.59
N CYS A 77 -19.08 25.72 -30.49
CA CYS A 77 -18.04 24.76 -30.19
C CYS A 77 -18.14 23.66 -31.24
N ASN A 78 -17.30 23.73 -32.28
CA ASN A 78 -17.09 22.61 -33.19
C ASN A 78 -16.45 21.48 -32.39
N THR A 79 -17.30 20.59 -31.86
CA THR A 79 -16.85 19.36 -31.21
C THR A 79 -16.09 18.52 -32.25
N PRO A 80 -14.85 18.09 -31.99
CA PRO A 80 -14.19 17.12 -32.86
C PRO A 80 -14.99 15.81 -32.81
N THR A 81 -15.67 15.47 -33.90
CA THR A 81 -16.75 14.46 -33.95
C THR A 81 -16.29 12.99 -33.94
N ASN A 82 -15.01 12.72 -33.62
CA ASN A 82 -14.38 11.41 -33.85
C ASN A 82 -13.78 10.75 -32.60
N THR A 83 -14.09 11.22 -31.38
CA THR A 83 -13.75 10.46 -30.16
C THR A 83 -14.91 9.52 -29.83
N THR A 84 -14.68 8.22 -29.98
CA THR A 84 -15.60 7.21 -29.43
C THR A 84 -15.56 7.30 -27.91
N VAL A 85 -16.74 7.50 -27.31
CA VAL A 85 -16.94 7.46 -25.87
C VAL A 85 -17.86 6.29 -25.57
N TRP A 86 -17.44 5.40 -24.67
CA TRP A 86 -18.31 4.35 -24.15
C TRP A 86 -18.47 4.49 -22.63
N ASP A 87 -19.65 4.10 -22.15
CA ASP A 87 -20.05 4.11 -20.76
C ASP A 87 -19.95 2.68 -20.23
N THR A 88 -19.35 2.48 -19.07
CA THR A 88 -19.11 1.16 -18.50
C THR A 88 -18.88 1.25 -17.00
N GLU A 89 -18.99 0.12 -16.30
CA GLU A 89 -18.54 0.02 -14.91
C GLU A 89 -17.06 -0.38 -14.85
N VAL A 90 -16.30 0.26 -13.96
CA VAL A 90 -14.94 -0.14 -13.63
C VAL A 90 -14.76 -0.25 -12.13
N ALA A 91 -14.01 -1.25 -11.68
CA ALA A 91 -13.50 -1.28 -10.32
C ALA A 91 -12.14 -0.56 -10.26
N LEU A 92 -12.04 0.45 -9.40
CA LEU A 92 -10.76 1.05 -9.02
C LEU A 92 -10.04 0.09 -8.07
N LEU A 93 -8.84 -0.33 -8.43
CA LEU A 93 -8.04 -1.24 -7.62
C LEU A 93 -6.90 -0.49 -6.92
N GLY A 94 -6.80 -0.72 -5.61
CA GLY A 94 -5.69 -0.27 -4.78
C GLY A 94 -4.74 -1.43 -4.50
N ARG A 95 -3.44 -1.13 -4.40
CA ARG A 95 -2.45 -2.13 -3.97
C ARG A 95 -2.71 -2.53 -2.51
N ARG A 96 -2.44 -3.80 -2.20
CA ARG A 96 -2.55 -4.37 -0.85
C ARG A 96 -1.25 -5.10 -0.54
N HIS A 97 -0.56 -4.65 0.51
CA HIS A 97 0.52 -5.44 1.09
C HIS A 97 -0.05 -6.73 1.70
N VAL A 98 0.42 -7.87 1.20
CA VAL A 98 0.09 -9.19 1.75
C VAL A 98 1.32 -9.75 2.45
N ALA A 99 1.14 -10.11 3.72
CA ALA A 99 2.14 -10.79 4.53
C ALA A 99 1.94 -12.31 4.45
N PHE A 100 3.01 -13.03 4.16
CA PHE A 100 3.06 -14.49 4.07
C PHE A 100 3.91 -15.06 5.20
N ARG A 101 3.52 -16.22 5.73
CA ARG A 101 4.30 -16.90 6.78
C ARG A 101 5.67 -17.32 6.25
N ALA A 102 6.71 -17.02 7.03
CA ALA A 102 8.08 -17.40 6.79
C ALA A 102 8.72 -17.93 8.08
N ALA A 103 9.86 -18.62 7.94
CA ALA A 103 10.66 -19.06 9.07
C ALA A 103 12.16 -18.87 8.79
N GLN A 104 12.89 -18.36 9.77
CA GLN A 104 14.35 -18.27 9.79
C GLN A 104 14.91 -19.41 10.64
N CYS A 105 15.83 -20.19 10.08
CA CYS A 105 16.52 -21.28 10.77
C CYS A 105 18.03 -21.03 10.87
N GLN A 106 18.61 -21.35 12.03
CA GLN A 106 20.03 -21.18 12.33
C GLN A 106 20.56 -22.37 13.15
N ASN A 107 21.86 -22.62 13.06
CA ASN A 107 22.61 -23.51 13.95
C ASN A 107 23.58 -22.67 14.79
N LEU A 108 23.34 -22.64 16.10
CA LEU A 108 24.18 -21.97 17.09
C LEU A 108 25.10 -23.02 17.71
N THR A 109 26.38 -22.99 17.35
CA THR A 109 27.39 -23.92 17.89
C THR A 109 28.28 -23.18 18.87
N ARG A 110 28.15 -23.49 20.16
CA ARG A 110 28.98 -22.94 21.23
C ARG A 110 30.12 -23.89 21.56
N THR A 111 31.34 -23.37 21.69
CA THR A 111 32.52 -24.09 22.17
C THR A 111 33.06 -23.40 23.40
N VAL A 112 33.12 -24.14 24.52
CA VAL A 112 33.69 -23.68 25.78
C VAL A 112 34.94 -24.49 26.08
N CYS A 113 36.10 -23.85 26.23
CA CYS A 113 37.30 -24.49 26.73
C CYS A 113 37.54 -24.11 28.19
N THR A 114 37.93 -25.11 28.98
CA THR A 114 38.21 -24.96 30.40
C THR A 114 39.56 -25.56 30.74
N GLU A 115 40.41 -24.79 31.39
CA GLU A 115 41.64 -25.28 32.01
C GLU A 115 41.37 -25.72 33.46
N SER A 116 41.97 -26.83 33.88
CA SER A 116 41.81 -27.37 35.24
C SER A 116 43.15 -27.67 35.91
N TYR A 117 43.27 -27.36 37.20
CA TYR A 117 44.46 -27.60 38.01
C TYR A 117 44.12 -28.49 39.21
N LEU A 118 44.71 -29.69 39.25
CA LEU A 118 44.59 -30.70 40.33
C LEU A 118 43.15 -31.07 40.75
N ARG A 119 42.14 -30.83 39.91
CA ARG A 119 40.69 -30.82 40.28
C ARG A 119 40.30 -29.83 41.37
N LEU A 120 41.20 -28.97 41.84
CA LEU A 120 40.95 -27.99 42.88
C LEU A 120 40.29 -26.72 42.31
N SER A 121 40.67 -26.35 41.08
CA SER A 121 40.12 -25.20 40.38
C SER A 121 39.93 -25.48 38.89
N MET A 122 39.03 -24.71 38.28
CA MET A 122 38.75 -24.70 36.86
C MET A 122 38.48 -23.25 36.44
N ALA A 123 39.04 -22.84 35.30
CA ALA A 123 38.79 -21.55 34.67
C ALA A 123 38.28 -21.76 33.24
N VAL A 124 37.38 -20.89 32.77
CA VAL A 124 37.00 -20.84 31.36
C VAL A 124 38.06 -20.03 30.62
N THR A 125 38.80 -20.67 29.72
CA THR A 125 39.85 -20.03 28.90
C THR A 125 39.31 -19.54 27.57
N PHE A 126 38.22 -20.14 27.07
CA PHE A 126 37.59 -19.80 25.80
C PHE A 126 36.08 -20.05 25.87
N ASP A 127 35.29 -19.15 25.30
CA ASP A 127 33.84 -19.32 25.13
C ASP A 127 33.40 -18.55 23.88
N GLU A 128 33.14 -19.26 22.79
CA GLU A 128 32.67 -18.68 21.53
C GLU A 128 31.37 -19.35 21.08
N THR A 129 30.43 -18.55 20.55
CA THR A 129 29.24 -19.07 19.86
C THR A 129 29.27 -18.67 18.38
N ILE A 130 29.45 -19.66 17.50
CA ILE A 130 29.45 -19.51 16.06
C ILE A 130 28.03 -19.77 15.53
N ILE A 131 27.48 -18.82 14.79
CA ILE A 131 26.17 -18.95 14.13
C ILE A 131 26.40 -19.40 12.68
N ARG A 132 25.67 -20.41 12.21
CA ARG A 132 25.73 -20.90 10.83
C ARG A 132 24.35 -21.16 10.25
N SER A 133 24.21 -20.95 8.94
CA SER A 133 23.03 -21.37 8.19
C SER A 133 22.83 -22.89 8.24
N VAL A 134 21.58 -23.33 8.16
CA VAL A 134 21.22 -24.74 7.99
C VAL A 134 20.81 -25.03 6.56
N ALA A 135 20.91 -26.28 6.11
CA ALA A 135 20.37 -26.68 4.81
C ALA A 135 18.86 -26.38 4.73
N THR A 136 18.38 -25.91 3.58
CA THR A 136 16.97 -25.53 3.36
C THR A 136 16.00 -26.67 3.69
N THR A 137 16.35 -27.90 3.30
CA THR A 137 15.56 -29.11 3.61
C THR A 137 15.47 -29.38 5.11
N LEU A 138 16.57 -29.19 5.85
CA LEU A 138 16.58 -29.27 7.30
C LEU A 138 15.73 -28.14 7.93
N CYS A 139 15.81 -26.92 7.41
CA CYS A 139 14.98 -25.80 7.87
C CYS A 139 13.47 -26.10 7.69
N GLN A 140 13.08 -26.60 6.52
CA GLN A 140 11.70 -27.02 6.24
C GLN A 140 11.25 -28.13 7.20
N GLN A 141 12.09 -29.14 7.42
CA GLN A 141 11.82 -30.23 8.35
C GLN A 141 11.62 -29.70 9.78
N ILE A 142 12.59 -28.99 10.35
CA ILE A 142 12.52 -28.52 11.75
C ILE A 142 11.43 -27.48 11.96
N ASN A 143 11.08 -26.69 10.93
CA ASN A 143 9.97 -25.74 11.03
C ASN A 143 8.63 -26.47 11.12
N GLY A 144 8.43 -27.55 10.34
CA GLY A 144 7.20 -28.34 10.35
C GLY A 144 7.07 -29.30 11.53
N THR A 145 8.15 -29.96 11.95
CA THR A 145 8.11 -31.00 13.00
C THR A 145 8.43 -30.49 14.41
N LYS A 146 9.06 -29.32 14.52
CA LYS A 146 9.75 -28.80 15.72
C LYS A 146 10.65 -29.88 16.38
N GLN A 147 11.31 -30.71 15.57
CA GLN A 147 12.18 -31.79 16.03
C GLN A 147 13.46 -31.92 15.18
N TRP A 148 14.58 -32.21 15.84
CA TRP A 148 15.86 -32.52 15.18
C TRP A 148 16.52 -33.74 15.82
N LYS A 149 16.73 -34.80 15.03
CA LYS A 149 17.16 -36.11 15.53
C LYS A 149 16.21 -36.55 16.65
N ASN A 150 16.73 -36.81 17.85
CA ASN A 150 15.95 -37.19 19.03
C ASN A 150 15.64 -36.01 19.96
N SER A 151 16.02 -34.78 19.59
CA SER A 151 15.81 -33.57 20.38
C SER A 151 14.60 -32.79 19.85
N LYS A 152 13.56 -32.65 20.67
CA LYS A 152 12.45 -31.72 20.40
C LYS A 152 12.94 -30.28 20.58
N LEU A 153 12.49 -29.36 19.72
CA LEU A 153 12.66 -27.94 19.94
C LEU A 153 11.62 -27.50 20.98
N VAL A 154 12.05 -26.65 21.90
CA VAL A 154 11.22 -26.03 22.94
C VAL A 154 11.03 -24.57 22.55
N GLU A 155 9.81 -24.07 22.67
CA GLU A 155 9.52 -22.65 22.51
C GLU A 155 10.14 -21.87 23.68
N ILE A 156 10.93 -20.85 23.38
CA ILE A 156 11.61 -20.00 24.38
C ILE A 156 10.91 -18.64 24.53
N GLU A 157 10.21 -18.22 23.48
CA GLU A 157 9.41 -17.00 23.32
C GLU A 157 8.43 -17.29 22.16
N GLU A 158 7.31 -16.57 22.05
CA GLU A 158 6.31 -16.80 21.00
C GLU A 158 6.95 -16.84 19.60
N GLY A 159 6.74 -17.93 18.87
CA GLY A 159 7.30 -18.14 17.52
C GLY A 159 8.81 -18.43 17.49
N HIS A 160 9.48 -18.49 18.63
CA HIS A 160 10.92 -18.70 18.75
C HIS A 160 11.22 -20.05 19.41
N TRP A 161 11.79 -20.97 18.64
CA TRP A 161 12.00 -22.36 18.99
C TRP A 161 13.48 -22.71 19.04
N LYS A 162 13.92 -23.44 20.07
CA LYS A 162 15.33 -23.83 20.22
C LYS A 162 15.46 -25.27 20.75
N THR A 163 16.43 -26.03 20.25
CA THR A 163 16.80 -27.29 20.93
C THR A 163 17.44 -26.99 22.29
N LYS A 164 17.26 -27.90 23.26
CA LYS A 164 17.82 -27.76 24.62
C LYS A 164 19.01 -28.67 24.86
N ASN A 165 20.02 -28.60 23.99
CA ASN A 165 21.30 -29.28 24.22
C ASN A 165 22.17 -28.39 25.12
N THR A 166 22.49 -28.86 26.32
CA THR A 166 23.32 -28.15 27.31
C THR A 166 24.80 -28.48 27.14
N THR A 167 25.65 -27.46 27.21
CA THR A 167 27.11 -27.65 27.21
C THR A 167 27.56 -28.11 28.58
N HIS A 168 27.88 -29.39 28.71
CA HIS A 168 28.45 -29.97 29.92
C HIS A 168 29.97 -30.00 29.80
N TYR A 169 30.64 -29.15 30.58
CA TYR A 169 32.08 -29.22 30.82
C TYR A 169 32.33 -29.73 32.25
N ALA A 170 33.48 -30.37 32.49
CA ALA A 170 33.77 -31.04 33.76
C ALA A 170 35.23 -30.81 34.19
N ILE A 171 35.43 -30.65 35.50
CA ILE A 171 36.74 -30.36 36.09
C ILE A 171 37.71 -31.52 35.80
N GLY A 172 38.79 -31.21 35.08
CA GLY A 172 39.88 -32.13 34.76
C GLY A 172 40.90 -32.29 35.89
N TRP A 173 41.77 -33.29 35.77
CA TRP A 173 42.96 -33.39 36.62
C TRP A 173 43.99 -32.31 36.28
N TRP A 174 44.26 -32.13 34.99
CA TRP A 174 45.26 -31.22 34.44
C TRP A 174 44.88 -30.79 33.02
N GLY A 175 45.28 -29.57 32.65
CA GLY A 175 45.25 -29.07 31.26
C GLY A 175 43.90 -28.55 30.79
N GLU A 176 43.85 -28.15 29.52
CA GLU A 176 42.67 -27.61 28.86
C GLU A 176 41.80 -28.70 28.23
N LYS A 177 40.48 -28.52 28.28
CA LYS A 177 39.49 -29.31 27.53
C LYS A 177 38.43 -28.43 26.92
N CYS A 178 38.16 -28.62 25.63
CA CYS A 178 37.09 -27.95 24.90
C CYS A 178 35.85 -28.83 24.76
N TYR A 179 34.68 -28.20 24.94
CA TYR A 179 33.36 -28.83 24.88
C TYR A 179 32.48 -28.05 23.91
N THR A 180 32.08 -28.70 22.82
CA THR A 180 31.23 -28.08 21.78
C THR A 180 29.80 -28.58 21.88
N THR A 181 28.83 -27.70 21.65
CA THR A 181 27.40 -28.02 21.64
C THR A 181 26.68 -27.22 20.57
N SER A 182 25.99 -27.92 19.66
CA SER A 182 25.15 -27.31 18.63
C SER A 182 23.69 -27.31 19.06
N ASN A 183 23.03 -26.18 18.87
CA ASN A 183 21.59 -26.02 19.03
C ASN A 183 20.98 -25.44 17.76
N LEU A 184 19.89 -26.05 17.29
CA LEU A 184 19.08 -25.46 16.22
C LEU A 184 18.11 -24.44 16.81
N PHE A 185 17.91 -23.37 16.05
CA PHE A 185 17.03 -22.27 16.35
C PHE A 185 16.12 -22.00 15.16
N VAL A 186 14.84 -21.76 15.41
CA VAL A 186 13.83 -21.37 14.42
C VAL A 186 13.08 -20.16 14.94
N LYS A 187 13.07 -19.07 14.18
CA LYS A 187 12.20 -17.91 14.39
C LYS A 187 11.11 -17.91 13.31
N GLU A 188 9.86 -17.94 13.71
CA GLU A 188 8.73 -17.68 12.82
C GLU A 188 8.54 -16.17 12.60
N GLY A 189 7.97 -15.81 11.46
CA GLY A 189 7.73 -14.42 11.11
C GLY A 189 6.98 -14.30 9.79
N THR A 190 7.14 -13.16 9.16
CA THR A 190 6.44 -12.79 7.93
C THR A 190 7.37 -12.23 6.87
N ILE A 191 7.01 -12.45 5.62
CA ILE A 191 7.57 -11.75 4.46
C ILE A 191 6.44 -11.07 3.69
N SER A 192 6.71 -9.93 3.08
CA SER A 192 5.82 -9.29 2.11
C SER A 192 6.64 -8.82 0.91
N VAL A 193 5.98 -8.74 -0.25
CA VAL A 193 6.62 -8.38 -1.52
C VAL A 193 6.21 -6.96 -1.91
N THR A 194 7.18 -6.17 -2.38
CA THR A 194 6.93 -4.84 -2.95
C THR A 194 6.75 -4.91 -4.47
N ASP A 195 6.27 -3.82 -5.06
CA ASP A 195 6.08 -3.69 -6.52
C ASP A 195 7.39 -3.77 -7.33
N ARG A 196 8.54 -3.81 -6.65
CA ARG A 196 9.89 -3.95 -7.23
C ARG A 196 10.47 -5.36 -7.04
N ASP A 197 9.63 -6.33 -6.64
CA ASP A 197 10.02 -7.68 -6.24
C ASP A 197 10.98 -7.72 -5.02
N GLU A 198 11.01 -6.64 -4.22
CA GLU A 198 11.82 -6.59 -3.00
C GLU A 198 11.08 -7.29 -1.84
N LEU A 199 11.84 -8.02 -1.01
CA LEU A 199 11.32 -8.70 0.17
C LEU A 199 11.46 -7.82 1.41
N LEU A 200 10.34 -7.53 2.08
CA LEU A 200 10.28 -6.92 3.41
C LEU A 200 9.97 -8.00 4.45
N THR A 201 10.65 -8.01 5.59
CA THR A 201 10.48 -9.06 6.61
C THR A 201 10.88 -8.63 8.02
N ASP A 202 10.20 -9.20 9.02
CA ASP A 202 10.49 -9.11 10.45
C ASP A 202 11.60 -10.09 10.92
N LEU A 203 12.09 -10.96 10.03
CA LEU A 203 13.09 -11.96 10.33
C LEU A 203 14.49 -11.35 10.35
N SER A 204 14.97 -10.88 9.19
CA SER A 204 16.22 -10.14 9.00
C SER A 204 16.45 -9.79 7.51
N SER A 205 17.49 -9.01 7.17
CA SER A 205 17.79 -8.66 5.78
C SER A 205 17.84 -9.87 4.82
N THR A 206 17.09 -9.73 3.73
CA THR A 206 16.94 -10.63 2.58
C THR A 206 17.55 -10.04 1.30
N GLU A 207 18.55 -9.17 1.42
CA GLU A 207 19.30 -8.61 0.29
C GLU A 207 19.75 -9.69 -0.70
N ASN A 208 19.55 -9.43 -2.00
CA ASN A 208 19.86 -10.33 -3.12
C ASN A 208 19.06 -11.65 -3.18
N CYS A 209 18.09 -11.88 -2.28
CA CYS A 209 17.22 -13.04 -2.34
C CYS A 209 15.96 -12.78 -3.19
N ARG A 210 15.58 -13.74 -4.02
CA ARG A 210 14.44 -13.60 -4.95
C ARG A 210 13.19 -14.24 -4.37
N VAL A 211 12.06 -13.53 -4.43
CA VAL A 211 10.73 -14.00 -4.01
C VAL A 211 10.41 -15.42 -4.50
N ASN A 212 10.74 -15.70 -5.77
CA ASN A 212 10.41 -16.96 -6.44
C ASN A 212 11.24 -18.17 -5.98
N ASP A 213 12.35 -17.98 -5.26
CA ASP A 213 13.23 -19.08 -4.84
C ASP A 213 12.67 -19.89 -3.66
N GLY A 214 11.67 -19.34 -2.94
CA GLY A 214 11.09 -19.94 -1.73
C GLY A 214 12.03 -19.98 -0.52
N LYS A 215 13.23 -19.40 -0.65
CA LYS A 215 14.31 -19.47 0.32
C LYS A 215 15.29 -18.31 0.16
N CYS A 216 15.95 -17.96 1.25
CA CYS A 216 17.08 -17.03 1.29
C CYS A 216 18.17 -17.64 2.17
N VAL A 217 19.36 -17.93 1.61
CA VAL A 217 20.46 -18.60 2.33
C VAL A 217 21.63 -17.65 2.42
N THR A 218 22.12 -17.42 3.64
CA THR A 218 23.32 -16.62 3.93
C THR A 218 24.35 -17.49 4.66
N LYS A 219 25.44 -16.91 5.19
CA LYS A 219 26.41 -17.66 6.01
C LYS A 219 25.85 -18.11 7.37
N GLU A 220 24.91 -17.35 7.94
CA GLU A 220 24.48 -17.46 9.34
C GLU A 220 23.04 -17.98 9.51
N LYS A 221 22.23 -17.90 8.45
CA LYS A 221 20.78 -18.14 8.52
C LYS A 221 20.24 -18.59 7.17
N THR A 222 19.16 -19.37 7.24
CA THR A 222 18.34 -19.80 6.11
C THR A 222 16.90 -19.42 6.40
N ILE A 223 16.34 -18.53 5.58
CA ILE A 223 14.92 -18.16 5.63
C ILE A 223 14.17 -18.97 4.57
N ILE A 224 12.97 -19.43 4.88
CA ILE A 224 12.08 -20.18 3.97
C ILE A 224 10.66 -19.62 3.97
N TRP A 225 9.97 -19.74 2.84
CA TRP A 225 8.58 -19.36 2.65
C TRP A 225 7.92 -20.19 1.53
N ASN A 226 6.61 -20.07 1.37
CA ASN A 226 5.89 -20.72 0.28
C ASN A 226 5.79 -19.81 -0.95
N ALA A 227 6.76 -19.89 -1.87
CA ALA A 227 6.77 -19.11 -3.12
C ALA A 227 5.49 -19.32 -3.95
N THR A 228 4.96 -20.54 -3.99
CA THR A 228 3.73 -20.88 -4.73
C THR A 228 2.50 -20.14 -4.19
N THR A 229 2.43 -19.89 -2.88
CA THR A 229 1.35 -19.08 -2.28
C THR A 229 1.45 -17.63 -2.74
N ILE A 230 2.67 -17.06 -2.75
CA ILE A 230 2.91 -15.68 -3.17
C ILE A 230 2.52 -15.50 -4.64
N GLN A 231 3.03 -16.37 -5.53
CA GLN A 231 2.78 -16.35 -6.97
C GLN A 231 1.30 -16.52 -7.36
N ARG A 232 0.44 -16.97 -6.45
CA ARG A 232 -1.00 -17.16 -6.66
C ARG A 232 -1.87 -16.18 -5.89
N THR A 233 -1.25 -15.21 -5.20
CA THR A 233 -1.98 -14.23 -4.41
C THR A 233 -2.04 -12.90 -5.14
N CYS A 234 -3.25 -12.39 -5.36
CA CYS A 234 -3.46 -11.08 -5.96
C CYS A 234 -3.03 -9.97 -4.98
N SER A 235 -2.09 -9.11 -5.40
CA SER A 235 -1.62 -7.94 -4.65
C SER A 235 -2.53 -6.71 -4.75
N TYR A 236 -3.72 -6.86 -5.34
CA TYR A 236 -4.70 -5.78 -5.52
C TYR A 236 -5.99 -6.07 -4.74
N ARG A 237 -6.63 -5.01 -4.25
CA ARG A 237 -7.97 -5.05 -3.65
C ARG A 237 -8.88 -4.05 -4.34
N ASN A 238 -10.17 -4.37 -4.43
CA ASN A 238 -11.17 -3.42 -4.89
C ASN A 238 -11.30 -2.26 -3.88
N VAL A 239 -11.23 -1.02 -4.36
CA VAL A 239 -11.46 0.21 -3.58
C VAL A 239 -12.92 0.66 -3.73
N GLY A 240 -13.49 0.49 -4.93
CA GLY A 240 -14.86 0.81 -5.25
C GLY A 240 -15.17 0.53 -6.72
N ILE A 241 -16.45 0.33 -7.03
CA ILE A 241 -16.95 0.24 -8.41
C ILE A 241 -17.57 1.59 -8.77
N PHE A 242 -17.23 2.10 -9.94
CA PHE A 242 -17.62 3.42 -10.41
C PHE A 242 -18.11 3.34 -11.86
N ARG A 243 -19.08 4.19 -12.20
CA ARG A 243 -19.46 4.41 -13.60
C ARG A 243 -18.39 5.27 -14.27
N ALA A 244 -17.99 4.88 -15.47
CA ALA A 244 -16.85 5.43 -16.16
C ALA A 244 -17.19 5.81 -17.60
N PHE A 245 -16.81 7.02 -18.00
CA PHE A 245 -16.78 7.41 -19.41
C PHE A 245 -15.38 7.17 -19.94
N VAL A 246 -15.27 6.25 -20.89
CA VAL A 246 -13.99 5.77 -21.44
C VAL A 246 -13.84 6.27 -22.87
N THR A 247 -12.62 6.68 -23.19
CA THR A 247 -12.17 7.10 -24.52
C THR A 247 -10.94 6.27 -24.89
N GLU A 248 -10.41 6.45 -26.11
CA GLU A 248 -9.17 5.80 -26.56
C GLU A 248 -7.94 6.04 -25.64
N ARG A 249 -7.93 7.13 -24.84
CA ARG A 249 -6.79 7.51 -24.00
C ARG A 249 -7.11 7.69 -22.51
N ASN A 250 -8.34 8.06 -22.19
CA ASN A 250 -8.72 8.50 -20.84
C ASN A 250 -9.94 7.74 -20.32
N VAL A 251 -9.97 7.56 -19.00
CA VAL A 251 -11.11 7.07 -18.23
C VAL A 251 -11.52 8.16 -17.25
N VAL A 252 -12.77 8.62 -17.32
CA VAL A 252 -13.32 9.66 -16.43
C VAL A 252 -14.27 9.00 -15.44
N LEU A 253 -13.94 9.09 -14.15
CA LEU A 253 -14.79 8.66 -13.03
C LEU A 253 -15.47 9.89 -12.43
N GLY A 254 -16.71 10.14 -12.87
CA GLY A 254 -17.46 11.36 -12.50
C GLY A 254 -17.65 11.53 -11.00
N ASP A 255 -17.97 10.43 -10.31
CA ASP A 255 -18.20 10.40 -8.86
C ASP A 255 -16.95 10.77 -8.04
N LEU A 256 -15.75 10.54 -8.59
CA LEU A 256 -14.47 10.90 -8.00
C LEU A 256 -13.91 12.23 -8.52
N GLN A 257 -14.60 12.88 -9.47
CA GLN A 257 -14.10 14.04 -10.23
C GLN A 257 -12.69 13.82 -10.82
N ALA A 258 -12.39 12.57 -11.19
CA ALA A 258 -11.04 12.12 -11.54
C ALA A 258 -10.95 11.62 -12.98
N THR A 259 -9.84 11.93 -13.64
CA THR A 259 -9.49 11.41 -14.97
C THR A 259 -8.19 10.62 -14.88
N PHE A 260 -8.20 9.41 -15.42
CA PHE A 260 -7.06 8.52 -15.53
C PHE A 260 -6.65 8.40 -17.00
N ILE A 261 -5.35 8.25 -17.25
CA ILE A 261 -4.78 8.09 -18.58
C ILE A 261 -4.20 6.68 -18.66
N PHE A 262 -4.47 5.94 -19.75
CA PHE A 262 -3.90 4.61 -19.95
C PHE A 262 -2.37 4.68 -20.05
N ALA A 263 -1.66 3.87 -19.27
CA ALA A 263 -0.21 3.71 -19.38
C ALA A 263 0.15 2.66 -20.45
N GLU A 264 1.42 2.64 -20.87
CA GLU A 264 1.97 1.50 -21.59
C GLU A 264 2.08 0.29 -20.65
N THR A 265 1.21 -0.70 -20.83
CA THR A 265 1.17 -1.93 -20.04
C THR A 265 2.35 -2.85 -20.41
N SER A 266 3.23 -3.14 -19.46
CA SER A 266 4.38 -4.03 -19.66
C SER A 266 4.01 -5.52 -19.58
N GLU A 267 4.87 -6.42 -20.09
CA GLU A 267 4.71 -7.88 -19.91
C GLU A 267 4.62 -8.29 -18.43
N ARG A 268 5.31 -7.55 -17.54
CA ARG A 268 5.23 -7.74 -16.08
C ARG A 268 3.86 -7.37 -15.54
N ASP A 269 3.29 -6.25 -15.99
CA ASP A 269 1.95 -5.83 -15.59
C ASP A 269 0.90 -6.86 -16.02
N GLN A 270 0.97 -7.34 -17.27
CA GLN A 270 0.10 -8.40 -17.78
C GLN A 270 0.19 -9.68 -16.94
N THR A 271 1.40 -10.12 -16.57
CA THR A 271 1.62 -11.30 -15.73
C THR A 271 1.04 -11.11 -14.33
N ASN A 272 1.25 -9.95 -13.71
CA ASN A 272 0.73 -9.62 -12.39
C ASN A 272 -0.81 -9.51 -12.39
N PHE A 273 -1.38 -8.96 -13.45
CA PHE A 273 -2.83 -8.84 -13.61
C PHE A 273 -3.49 -10.19 -13.86
N ALA A 274 -2.86 -11.12 -14.60
CA ALA A 274 -3.40 -12.46 -14.84
C ALA A 274 -3.67 -13.27 -13.55
N ILE A 275 -2.96 -12.99 -12.45
CA ILE A 275 -3.21 -13.60 -11.12
C ILE A 275 -4.50 -13.04 -10.47
N CYS A 276 -4.84 -11.80 -10.79
CA CYS A 276 -6.01 -11.06 -10.26
C CYS A 276 -7.23 -11.07 -11.20
N GLN A 277 -7.05 -11.49 -12.45
CA GLN A 277 -8.04 -11.35 -13.50
C GLN A 277 -9.10 -12.46 -13.41
N GLU A 278 -10.36 -12.06 -13.43
CA GLU A 278 -11.51 -12.95 -13.48
C GLU A 278 -12.05 -13.05 -14.91
N ASN A 279 -12.73 -14.15 -15.23
CA ASN A 279 -13.39 -14.32 -16.53
C ASN A 279 -14.35 -13.16 -16.83
N GLY A 280 -14.29 -12.60 -18.04
CA GLY A 280 -15.12 -11.45 -18.42
C GLY A 280 -14.65 -10.10 -17.85
N THR A 281 -13.38 -9.99 -17.44
CA THR A 281 -12.82 -8.74 -16.93
C THR A 281 -11.47 -8.44 -17.57
N ARG A 282 -11.13 -7.15 -17.74
CA ARG A 282 -9.83 -6.68 -18.25
C ARG A 282 -9.23 -5.70 -17.26
N MET A 283 -7.96 -5.88 -16.91
CA MET A 283 -7.24 -4.97 -16.02
C MET A 283 -6.24 -4.12 -16.82
N GLU A 284 -6.24 -2.81 -16.60
CA GLU A 284 -5.34 -1.86 -17.26
C GLU A 284 -4.63 -0.98 -16.23
N ARG A 285 -3.36 -0.65 -16.49
CA ARG A 285 -2.57 0.27 -15.68
C ARG A 285 -2.75 1.71 -16.16
N MET A 286 -2.85 2.64 -15.22
CA MET A 286 -2.95 4.07 -15.49
C MET A 286 -1.59 4.75 -15.26
N GLU A 287 -1.33 5.90 -15.89
CA GLU A 287 -0.06 6.64 -15.76
C GLU A 287 0.30 7.01 -14.32
N ASN A 288 -0.70 7.15 -13.45
CA ASN A 288 -0.56 7.44 -12.03
C ASN A 288 -0.46 6.17 -11.15
N GLU A 289 -0.06 5.03 -11.72
CA GLU A 289 0.13 3.71 -11.07
C GLU A 289 -1.14 3.04 -10.51
N TYR A 290 -2.31 3.67 -10.63
CA TYR A 290 -3.59 3.01 -10.33
C TYR A 290 -3.91 1.95 -11.38
N VAL A 291 -4.75 0.98 -11.00
CA VAL A 291 -5.20 -0.10 -11.89
C VAL A 291 -6.72 -0.08 -11.94
N LEU A 292 -7.28 -0.11 -13.14
CA LEU A 292 -8.73 -0.19 -13.37
C LEU A 292 -9.08 -1.56 -13.93
N LYS A 293 -10.09 -2.21 -13.33
CA LYS A 293 -10.67 -3.46 -13.80
C LYS A 293 -12.00 -3.15 -14.49
N PHE A 294 -12.02 -3.28 -15.80
CA PHE A 294 -13.20 -3.13 -16.66
C PHE A 294 -13.99 -4.43 -16.65
N PHE A 295 -15.31 -4.32 -16.47
CA PHE A 295 -16.23 -5.44 -16.68
C PHE A 295 -16.63 -5.46 -18.16
N THR A 296 -16.35 -6.55 -18.87
CA THR A 296 -16.84 -6.67 -20.25
C THR A 296 -18.31 -7.01 -20.20
N GLU A 297 -19.16 -6.26 -20.92
CA GLU A 297 -20.51 -6.75 -21.22
C GLU A 297 -20.39 -8.09 -21.94
N THR A 298 -20.89 -9.16 -21.32
CA THR A 298 -21.07 -10.44 -21.99
C THR A 298 -22.16 -10.26 -23.03
N GLY A 299 -21.76 -10.05 -24.29
CA GLY A 299 -22.70 -9.95 -25.40
C GLY A 299 -23.62 -11.15 -25.47
N ASN A 300 -24.92 -10.90 -25.41
CA ASN A 300 -25.98 -11.83 -25.80
C ASN A 300 -26.15 -11.84 -27.32
#